data_AF-Q8THD4-F1
#
_entry.id   AF-Q8THD4-F1
#
_cell.length_a   1.000
_cell.length_b   1.000
_cell.length_c   1.000
_cell.angle_alpha   90.00
_cell.angle_beta   90.00
_cell.angle_gamma   90.00
#
_symmetry.space_group_name_H-M   'P 1'
#
loop_
_entity.id
_entity.type
_entity.pdbx_description
1 polymer ?
#
loop_
_entity_poly.entity_id
_entity_poly.type
_entity_poly.pdbx_seq_one_letter_code
_entity_poly.pdbx_strand_id
1 'polypeptide(L)'
;MEALENGGVETKKQPVSSPTSRARKVKPEEYNKLIKWEDWSVERVFHFLNGTPKYHSTLLKKSGLYRLVFSLRILDYKKCSTSGYKVGNLYKEKSGYFLACRDGIIYVETKPSLDDSFARIYLLIS
;
A
#
# COMPACT_ATOMS: atom_id res chain seq x y z
N MET A 1 -17.79 30.11 2.20
CA MET A 1 -17.29 30.82 1.00
C MET A 1 -17.27 32.33 1.25
N GLU A 2 -18.35 32.89 1.81
CA GLU A 2 -18.46 34.31 2.23
C GLU A 2 -17.23 34.91 2.92
N ALA A 3 -16.58 34.21 3.86
CA ALA A 3 -15.44 34.78 4.59
C ALA A 3 -14.22 35.08 3.68
N LEU A 4 -13.96 34.22 2.68
CA LEU A 4 -12.89 34.44 1.70
C LEU A 4 -13.26 35.53 0.69
N GLU A 5 -14.53 35.61 0.32
CA GLU A 5 -15.06 36.60 -0.64
C GLU A 5 -15.11 38.01 -0.05
N ASN A 6 -15.42 38.13 1.25
CA ASN A 6 -15.48 39.41 1.97
C ASN A 6 -14.10 39.92 2.44
N GLY A 7 -13.00 39.24 2.09
CA GLY A 7 -11.64 39.65 2.45
C GLY A 7 -11.31 39.58 3.96
N GLY A 8 -12.18 38.95 4.76
CA GLY A 8 -12.07 38.91 6.23
C GLY A 8 -11.20 37.77 6.77
N VAL A 9 -10.52 36.99 5.91
CA VAL A 9 -9.67 35.88 6.35
C VAL A 9 -8.23 36.34 6.52
N GLU A 10 -7.76 36.33 7.76
CA GLU A 10 -6.36 36.60 8.08
C GLU A 10 -5.46 35.40 7.76
N THR A 11 -4.28 35.67 7.19
CA THR A 11 -3.27 34.64 6.96
C THR A 11 -2.52 34.34 8.26
N LYS A 12 -2.49 33.06 8.68
CA LYS A 12 -1.71 32.62 9.84
C LYS A 12 -0.38 32.03 9.37
N LYS A 13 0.72 32.72 9.65
CA LYS A 13 2.07 32.20 9.36
C LYS A 13 2.35 30.96 10.22
N GLN A 14 2.81 29.88 9.60
CA GLN A 14 3.31 28.72 10.33
C GLN A 14 4.66 29.06 10.97
N PRO A 15 4.93 28.60 12.21
CA PRO A 15 6.22 28.82 12.84
C PRO A 15 7.32 28.07 12.06
N VAL A 16 8.47 28.71 11.88
CA VAL A 16 9.61 28.14 11.13
C VAL A 16 10.17 26.92 11.85
N SER A 17 10.17 26.95 13.18
CA SER A 17 10.50 25.82 14.04
C SER A 17 9.23 25.17 14.54
N SER A 18 9.05 23.88 14.24
CA SER A 18 7.99 23.06 14.81
C SER A 18 8.62 21.83 15.47
N PRO A 19 8.04 21.33 16.57
CA PRO A 19 8.55 20.11 17.21
C PRO A 19 8.32 18.87 16.33
N THR A 20 7.43 18.95 15.34
CA THR A 20 7.11 17.86 14.43
C THR A 20 8.11 17.81 13.29
N SER A 21 8.98 16.81 13.31
CA SER A 21 9.90 16.56 12.20
C SER A 21 9.16 16.34 10.89
N ARG A 22 9.72 16.88 9.80
CA ARG A 22 9.15 16.74 8.46
C ARG A 22 9.18 15.27 8.04
N ALA A 23 8.06 14.78 7.51
CA ALA A 23 7.99 13.45 6.93
C ALA A 23 8.99 13.31 5.78
N ARG A 24 9.85 12.29 5.85
CA ARG A 24 10.79 11.95 4.79
C ARG A 24 10.05 11.38 3.58
N LYS A 25 10.52 11.70 2.37
CA LYS A 25 10.05 11.04 1.13
C LYS A 25 10.53 9.60 1.07
N VAL A 26 9.60 8.66 0.88
CA VAL A 26 9.91 7.24 0.70
C VAL A 26 10.40 6.97 -0.72
N LYS A 27 11.58 6.32 -0.86
CA LYS A 27 12.13 5.89 -2.14
C LYS A 27 11.61 4.49 -2.52
N PRO A 28 11.47 4.17 -3.81
CA PRO A 28 10.99 2.85 -4.27
C PRO A 28 11.85 1.68 -3.77
N GLU A 29 13.17 1.85 -3.77
CA GLU A 29 14.15 0.82 -3.36
C GLU A 29 14.11 0.50 -1.86
N GLU A 30 13.72 1.49 -1.06
CA GLU A 30 13.64 1.38 0.40
C GLU A 30 12.29 0.85 0.85
N TYR A 31 11.26 0.93 -0.01
CA TYR A 31 9.87 0.69 0.33
C TYR A 31 9.65 -0.66 1.04
N ASN A 32 10.10 -1.75 0.41
CA ASN A 32 9.98 -3.09 0.99
C ASN A 32 10.78 -3.27 2.29
N LYS A 33 11.87 -2.50 2.47
CA LYS A 33 12.72 -2.54 3.68
C LYS A 33 12.12 -1.75 4.84
N LEU A 34 11.26 -0.77 4.55
CA LEU A 34 10.60 0.05 5.56
C LEU A 34 9.51 -0.72 6.31
N ILE A 35 8.85 -1.67 5.63
CA ILE A 35 7.76 -2.45 6.22
C ILE A 35 8.37 -3.52 7.13
N LYS A 36 8.30 -3.29 8.44
CA LYS A 36 8.70 -4.27 9.45
C LYS A 36 7.53 -5.19 9.76
N TRP A 37 7.32 -6.17 8.89
CA TRP A 37 6.18 -7.09 8.94
C TRP A 37 6.02 -7.78 10.31
N GLU A 38 7.11 -8.17 10.94
CA GLU A 38 7.12 -8.88 12.23
C GLU A 38 6.85 -7.96 13.43
N ASP A 39 7.20 -6.67 13.32
CA ASP A 39 7.10 -5.71 14.43
C ASP A 39 5.78 -4.93 14.40
N TRP A 40 5.31 -4.56 13.21
CA TRP A 40 4.20 -3.64 13.04
C TRP A 40 2.86 -4.35 13.21
N SER A 41 1.91 -3.64 13.84
CA SER A 41 0.51 -4.07 13.82
C SER A 41 -0.07 -3.98 12.41
N VAL A 42 -1.10 -4.78 12.16
CA VAL A 42 -1.84 -4.82 10.90
C VAL A 42 -2.37 -3.44 10.53
N GLU A 43 -2.81 -2.64 11.49
CA GLU A 43 -3.31 -1.26 11.26
C GLU A 43 -2.20 -0.35 10.75
N ARG A 44 -1.02 -0.44 11.37
CA ARG A 44 0.12 0.37 10.96
C ARG A 44 0.56 0.00 9.55
N VAL A 45 0.63 -1.30 9.25
CA VAL A 45 0.92 -1.77 7.89
C VAL A 45 -0.16 -1.28 6.92
N PHE A 46 -1.44 -1.42 7.25
CA PHE A 46 -2.56 -0.97 6.44
C PHE A 46 -2.49 0.53 6.11
N HIS A 47 -2.26 1.39 7.12
CA HIS A 47 -2.11 2.83 6.90
C HIS A 47 -0.87 3.18 6.08
N PHE A 48 0.24 2.48 6.29
CA PHE A 48 1.45 2.68 5.50
C PHE A 48 1.21 2.34 4.02
N LEU A 49 0.60 1.20 3.73
CA LEU A 49 0.28 0.77 2.38
C LEU A 49 -0.69 1.77 1.72
N ASN A 50 -1.78 2.14 2.38
CA ASN A 50 -2.72 3.14 1.85
C ASN A 50 -2.10 4.52 1.59
N GLY A 51 -1.08 4.92 2.35
CA GLY A 51 -0.32 6.14 2.09
C GLY A 51 0.65 6.05 0.91
N THR A 52 0.85 4.85 0.34
CA THR A 52 1.90 4.57 -0.65
C THR A 52 1.45 3.69 -1.82
N PRO A 53 0.26 3.92 -2.43
CA PRO A 53 -0.32 3.01 -3.42
C PRO A 53 0.54 2.82 -4.67
N LYS A 54 1.34 3.83 -5.02
CA LYS A 54 2.29 3.79 -6.14
C LYS A 54 3.29 2.64 -6.06
N TYR A 55 3.60 2.15 -4.86
CA TYR A 55 4.67 1.16 -4.67
C TYR A 55 4.16 -0.26 -4.41
N HIS A 56 2.85 -0.51 -4.43
CA HIS A 56 2.30 -1.82 -4.09
C HIS A 56 2.74 -2.94 -5.02
N SER A 57 3.03 -2.66 -6.31
CA SER A 57 3.54 -3.68 -7.23
C SER A 57 4.85 -4.31 -6.72
N THR A 58 5.66 -3.57 -5.95
CA THR A 58 6.91 -4.08 -5.37
C THR A 58 6.70 -5.15 -4.29
N LEU A 59 5.48 -5.28 -3.76
CA LEU A 59 5.11 -6.32 -2.78
C LEU A 59 4.89 -7.68 -3.43
N LEU A 60 4.67 -7.72 -4.75
CA LEU A 60 4.50 -8.95 -5.50
C LEU A 60 5.86 -9.64 -5.67
N LYS A 61 6.06 -10.76 -4.96
CA LYS A 61 7.29 -11.57 -4.99
C LYS A 61 7.47 -12.39 -6.29
N LYS A 62 6.45 -12.48 -7.16
CA LYS A 62 6.51 -13.24 -8.41
C LYS A 62 7.33 -12.52 -9.49
N SER A 63 7.77 -13.27 -10.50
CA SER A 63 8.67 -12.89 -11.60
C SER A 63 8.52 -11.44 -12.08
N GLY A 64 9.61 -10.81 -12.54
CA GLY A 64 9.64 -9.39 -12.91
C GLY A 64 8.53 -8.95 -13.89
N LEU A 65 8.03 -9.84 -14.74
CA LEU A 65 6.90 -9.61 -15.64
C LEU A 65 5.56 -9.45 -14.88
N TYR A 66 5.33 -10.24 -13.83
CA TYR A 66 4.12 -10.17 -13.02
C TYR A 66 4.00 -8.81 -12.31
N ARG A 67 5.13 -8.23 -11.87
CA ARG A 67 5.19 -6.89 -11.27
C ARG A 67 4.84 -5.76 -12.24
N LEU A 68 5.09 -5.95 -13.54
CA LEU A 68 4.81 -4.96 -14.57
C LEU A 68 3.35 -4.99 -15.02
N VAL A 69 2.70 -6.15 -14.94
CA VAL A 69 1.35 -6.37 -15.46
C VAL A 69 0.29 -6.32 -14.36
N PHE A 70 0.65 -6.50 -13.09
CA PHE A 70 -0.31 -6.52 -11.98
C PHE A 70 -0.02 -5.43 -10.94
N SER A 71 -1.08 -4.75 -10.55
CA SER A 71 -1.12 -3.81 -9.44
C SER A 71 -1.91 -4.40 -8.29
N LEU A 72 -1.50 -4.05 -7.07
CA LEU A 72 -2.18 -4.44 -5.84
C LEU A 72 -2.99 -3.27 -5.30
N ARG A 73 -4.28 -3.52 -5.06
CA ARG A 73 -5.16 -2.59 -4.36
C ARG A 73 -5.43 -3.11 -2.96
N ILE A 74 -5.21 -2.26 -1.98
CA ILE A 74 -5.52 -2.55 -0.58
C ILE A 74 -7.01 -2.26 -0.39
N LEU A 75 -7.73 -3.21 0.24
CA LEU A 75 -9.17 -3.11 0.46
C LEU A 75 -9.47 -2.77 1.92
N ASP A 76 -9.22 -3.72 2.80
CA ASP A 76 -9.55 -3.63 4.23
C ASP A 76 -8.58 -4.50 5.03
N TYR A 77 -8.61 -4.39 6.36
CA TYR A 77 -7.83 -5.24 7.25
C TYR A 77 -8.71 -5.85 8.33
N LYS A 78 -8.26 -7.00 8.86
CA LYS A 78 -8.90 -7.68 9.97
C LYS A 78 -7.85 -8.10 10.97
N LYS A 79 -8.07 -7.77 12.24
CA LYS A 79 -7.28 -8.31 13.35
C LYS A 79 -7.67 -9.76 13.60
N CYS A 80 -6.70 -10.66 13.56
CA CYS A 80 -6.89 -12.08 13.82
C CYS A 80 -5.53 -12.74 14.11
N SER A 81 -5.57 -13.93 14.71
CA SER A 81 -4.35 -14.73 14.82
C SER A 81 -3.90 -15.21 13.44
N THR A 82 -2.64 -14.97 13.10
CA THR A 82 -1.99 -15.46 11.88
C THR A 82 -1.08 -16.66 12.13
N SER A 83 -1.29 -17.38 13.24
CA SER A 83 -0.57 -18.61 13.61
C SER A 83 -0.75 -19.68 12.52
N GLY A 84 0.22 -19.79 11.61
CA GLY A 84 0.17 -20.68 10.44
C GLY A 84 0.56 -20.00 9.12
N TYR A 85 0.55 -18.67 9.08
CA TYR A 85 1.02 -17.90 7.94
C TYR A 85 2.37 -17.25 8.23
N LYS A 86 3.28 -17.31 7.25
CA LYS A 86 4.48 -16.49 7.26
C LYS A 86 4.10 -15.03 6.98
N VAL A 87 4.45 -14.16 7.91
CA VAL A 87 4.19 -12.71 7.87
C VAL A 87 4.91 -12.07 6.67
N GLY A 88 4.27 -11.09 6.01
CA GLY A 88 4.78 -10.43 4.81
C GLY A 88 4.67 -11.26 3.52
N ASN A 89 3.92 -12.35 3.54
CA ASN A 89 3.57 -13.12 2.34
C ASN A 89 2.12 -12.84 1.90
N LEU A 90 1.92 -12.94 0.59
CA LEU A 90 0.63 -12.87 -0.07
C LEU A 90 0.07 -14.29 -0.25
N TYR A 91 -1.16 -14.51 0.21
CA TYR A 91 -1.88 -15.77 0.12
C TYR A 91 -3.16 -15.60 -0.70
N LYS A 92 -3.66 -16.71 -1.25
CA LYS A 92 -4.91 -16.77 -2.00
C LYS A 92 -5.93 -17.59 -1.20
N GLU A 93 -7.12 -17.03 -1.02
CA GLU A 93 -8.30 -17.69 -0.45
C GLU A 93 -9.41 -17.78 -1.51
N LYS A 94 -10.52 -18.44 -1.19
CA LYS A 94 -11.71 -18.54 -2.07
C LYS A 94 -12.29 -17.17 -2.44
N SER A 95 -12.20 -16.19 -1.55
CA SER A 95 -12.77 -14.85 -1.67
C SER A 95 -11.82 -13.81 -2.28
N GLY A 96 -10.53 -14.13 -2.46
CA GLY A 96 -9.55 -13.17 -2.96
C GLY A 96 -8.13 -13.42 -2.45
N TYR A 97 -7.32 -12.37 -2.38
CA TYR A 97 -5.96 -12.43 -1.86
C TYR A 97 -5.86 -11.68 -0.52
N PHE A 98 -4.92 -12.11 0.32
CA PHE A 98 -4.63 -11.40 1.56
C PHE A 98 -3.14 -11.43 1.90
N LEU A 99 -2.67 -10.38 2.58
CA LEU A 99 -1.33 -10.29 3.15
C LEU A 99 -1.39 -10.66 4.62
N ALA A 100 -0.52 -11.58 5.05
CA ALA A 100 -0.39 -11.93 6.47
C ALA A 100 0.48 -10.90 7.21
N CYS A 101 -0.02 -10.35 8.30
CA CYS A 101 0.70 -9.49 9.23
C CYS A 101 0.88 -10.20 10.58
N ARG A 102 1.57 -9.55 11.51
CA ARG A 102 1.86 -10.08 12.86
C ARG A 102 0.59 -10.45 13.63
N ASP A 103 -0.41 -9.57 13.60
CA ASP A 103 -1.63 -9.62 14.43
C ASP A 103 -2.91 -9.48 13.60
N GLY A 104 -2.84 -9.79 12.30
CA GLY A 104 -3.99 -9.73 11.42
C GLY A 104 -3.65 -9.97 9.96
N ILE A 105 -4.66 -9.79 9.11
CA ILE A 105 -4.56 -9.92 7.66
C ILE A 105 -5.05 -8.65 6.97
N ILE A 106 -4.51 -8.37 5.80
CA ILE A 106 -4.94 -7.27 4.93
C ILE A 106 -5.49 -7.87 3.65
N TYR A 107 -6.75 -7.61 3.35
CA TYR A 107 -7.39 -8.04 2.12
C TYR A 107 -6.92 -7.18 0.96
N VAL A 108 -6.55 -7.84 -0.14
CA VAL A 108 -6.03 -7.18 -1.33
C VAL A 108 -6.64 -7.74 -2.60
N GLU A 109 -6.78 -6.86 -3.58
CA GLU A 109 -7.23 -7.19 -4.93
C GLU A 109 -6.07 -7.02 -5.90
N THR A 110 -5.82 -8.03 -6.72
CA THR A 110 -4.85 -7.94 -7.83
C THR A 110 -5.57 -7.46 -9.07
N LYS A 111 -5.24 -6.26 -9.54
CA LYS A 111 -5.77 -5.72 -10.81
C LYS A 111 -4.71 -5.81 -11.90
N PRO A 112 -5.04 -6.29 -13.10
CA PRO A 112 -4.16 -6.14 -14.24
C PRO A 112 -4.01 -4.64 -14.56
N SER A 113 -2.77 -4.14 -14.61
CA SER A 113 -2.46 -2.82 -15.16
C SER A 113 -2.50 -2.92 -16.68
N LEU A 114 -3.65 -2.57 -17.24
CA LEU A 114 -3.88 -2.55 -18.68
C LEU A 114 -3.13 -1.36 -19.31
N ASP A 115 -1.91 -1.61 -19.77
CA ASP A 115 -1.57 -1.20 -21.13
C ASP A 115 -2.04 -2.36 -22.03
N ASP A 116 -3.07 -2.12 -22.84
CA ASP A 116 -3.93 -3.13 -23.51
C ASP A 116 -3.15 -4.18 -24.34
N SER A 117 -1.90 -3.88 -24.68
CA SER A 117 -1.04 -4.69 -25.54
C SER A 117 -0.41 -5.90 -24.84
N PHE A 118 -0.09 -5.83 -23.54
CA PHE A 118 0.66 -6.89 -22.86
C PHE A 118 -0.23 -7.95 -22.17
N ALA A 119 -1.45 -7.57 -21.77
CA ALA A 119 -2.40 -8.49 -21.15
C ALA A 119 -2.85 -9.62 -22.10
N ARG A 120 -2.92 -9.33 -23.41
CA ARG A 120 -3.32 -10.31 -24.44
C ARG A 120 -2.27 -11.39 -24.67
N ILE A 121 -0.98 -11.04 -24.55
CA ILE A 121 0.12 -11.99 -24.78
C ILE A 121 0.22 -13.02 -23.64
N TYR A 122 -0.03 -12.62 -22.39
CA TYR A 122 0.04 -13.54 -21.26
C TYR A 122 -1.12 -14.56 -21.23
N LEU A 123 -2.31 -14.17 -21.70
CA LEU A 123 -3.47 -15.07 -21.85
C LEU A 123 -3.29 -16.13 -22.96
N LEU A 124 -2.36 -15.91 -23.89
CA LEU A 124 -2.09 -16.82 -25.01
C LEU A 124 -1.00 -17.87 -24.69
N ILE A 125 -0.28 -17.73 -23.57
CA ILE A 125 0.88 -18.56 -23.21
C ILE A 125 0.66 -19.33 -21.88
N SER A 126 -0.44 -19.06 -21.17
CA SER A 126 -0.88 -19.80 -19.97
C SER A 126 -1.92 -20.86 -20.30
#